data_AF-A0A957Q7H6-F1
#
_entry.id   AF-A0A957Q7H6-F1
#
_cell.length_a   1.000
_cell.length_b   1.000
_cell.length_c   1.000
_cell.angle_alpha   90.00
_cell.angle_beta   90.00
_cell.angle_gamma   90.00
#
_symmetry.space_group_name_H-M   'P 1'
#
loop_
_entity.id
_entity.type
_entity.pdbx_description
1 polymer ?
#
loop_
_entity_poly.entity_id
_entity_poly.type
_entity_poly.pdbx_seq_one_letter_code
_entity_poly.pdbx_strand_id
1 'polypeptide(L)' 'IAPGEEITLDYATFHNEIMEEFVCTCGAPDCRGIIRGIDYREPFVERYGEHISDYVRAKRQHLFAL' A
#
# COMPACT_ATOMS: atom_id res chain seq x y z
N ILE A 1 -4.35 19.10 1.51
CA ILE A 1 -5.75 18.66 1.63
C ILE A 1 -6.60 19.88 1.96
N ALA A 2 -7.43 20.32 1.02
CA ALA A 2 -8.40 21.39 1.18
C ALA A 2 -9.74 20.85 1.72
N PRO A 3 -10.60 21.69 2.33
CA PRO A 3 -11.93 21.27 2.74
C PRO A 3 -12.73 20.72 1.55
N GLY A 4 -13.26 19.49 1.71
CA GLY A 4 -14.04 18.79 0.68
C GLY A 4 -13.23 17.89 -0.24
N GLU A 5 -11.89 17.86 -0.13
CA GLU A 5 -11.08 16.87 -0.84
C GLU A 5 -11.22 15.47 -0.21
N GLU A 6 -11.24 14.44 -1.06
CA GLU A 6 -11.18 13.05 -0.61
C GLU A 6 -9.81 12.77 0.02
N ILE A 7 -9.82 12.15 1.21
CA ILE A 7 -8.62 11.63 1.83
C ILE A 7 -8.37 10.23 1.26
N THR A 8 -7.28 10.07 0.53
CA THR A 8 -6.88 8.81 -0.04
C THR A 8 -5.73 8.18 0.76
N LEU A 9 -5.68 6.84 0.73
CA LEU A 9 -4.64 6.04 1.36
C LEU A 9 -4.18 4.99 0.36
N ASP A 10 -2.90 4.63 0.41
CA ASP A 10 -2.39 3.50 -0.36
C ASP A 10 -2.60 2.19 0.43
N TYR A 11 -3.40 1.29 -0.12
CA TYR A 11 -3.72 0.00 0.48
C TYR A 11 -2.48 -0.84 0.84
N ALA A 12 -1.36 -0.69 0.14
CA ALA A 12 -0.12 -1.40 0.44
C ALA A 12 0.50 -0.98 1.79
N THR A 13 0.07 0.15 2.37
CA THR A 13 0.58 0.65 3.65
C THR A 13 -0.12 0.06 4.86
N PHE A 14 -1.26 -0.63 4.69
CA PHE A 14 -2.03 -1.20 5.81
C PHE A 14 -2.75 -2.53 5.55
N HIS A 15 -2.91 -2.97 4.29
CA HIS A 15 -3.51 -4.26 3.94
C HIS A 15 -2.48 -5.39 3.71
N ASN A 16 -3.00 -6.60 3.52
CA ASN A 16 -2.24 -7.84 3.36
C ASN A 16 -2.90 -8.80 2.35
N GLU A 17 -2.32 -9.99 2.21
CA GLU A 17 -2.72 -11.04 1.27
C GLU A 17 -4.17 -11.55 1.41
N ILE A 18 -4.91 -11.19 2.46
CA ILE A 18 -6.31 -11.57 2.67
C ILE A 18 -7.27 -10.60 1.96
N MET A 19 -6.80 -9.40 1.60
CA MET A 19 -7.59 -8.43 0.85
C MET A 19 -7.81 -8.91 -0.60
N GLU A 20 -9.05 -8.88 -1.06
CA GLU A 20 -9.40 -9.16 -2.45
C GLU A 20 -8.80 -8.10 -3.40
N GLU A 21 -8.34 -8.55 -4.57
CA GLU A 21 -7.80 -7.64 -5.59
C GLU A 21 -8.93 -6.84 -6.27
N PHE A 22 -8.66 -5.59 -6.63
CA PHE A 22 -9.64 -4.76 -7.33
C PHE A 22 -8.99 -3.78 -8.31
N VAL A 23 -9.76 -3.35 -9.30
CA VAL A 23 -9.34 -2.34 -10.29
C VAL A 23 -9.32 -0.96 -9.63
N CYS A 24 -8.18 -0.29 -9.66
CA CYS A 24 -8.00 1.04 -9.12
C CYS A 24 -8.47 2.11 -10.10
N THR A 25 -9.18 3.11 -9.58
CA THR A 25 -9.67 4.27 -10.35
C THR A 25 -9.14 5.60 -9.81
N CYS A 26 -8.05 5.59 -9.03
CA CYS A 26 -7.55 6.79 -8.33
C CYS A 26 -7.05 7.91 -9.26
N GLY A 27 -6.74 7.61 -10.52
CA GLY A 27 -6.25 8.59 -11.50
C GLY A 27 -4.83 9.10 -11.27
N ALA A 28 -4.10 8.57 -10.28
CA ALA A 28 -2.72 8.97 -10.01
C ALA A 28 -1.78 8.60 -11.18
N PRO A 29 -0.76 9.42 -11.51
CA PRO A 29 0.19 9.13 -12.59
C PRO A 29 0.95 7.80 -12.44
N ASP A 30 1.11 7.34 -11.21
CA ASP A 30 1.78 6.10 -10.82
C ASP A 30 0.80 5.00 -10.37
N CYS A 31 -0.46 5.10 -10.80
CA CYS A 31 -1.48 4.10 -10.51
C CYS A 31 -1.04 2.71 -10.99
N ARG A 32 -1.15 1.71 -10.09
CA ARG A 32 -0.84 0.29 -10.37
C ARG A 32 -1.88 -0.41 -11.24
N GLY A 33 -3.02 0.23 -11.51
CA GLY A 33 -4.16 -0.32 -12.26
C GLY A 33 -4.97 -1.35 -11.49
N ILE A 34 -4.33 -2.33 -10.87
CA ILE A 34 -4.95 -3.33 -9.98
C ILE A 34 -4.25 -3.25 -8.63
N ILE A 35 -5.04 -3.06 -7.56
CA ILE A 35 -4.56 -3.14 -6.19
C ILE A 35 -4.63 -4.59 -5.73
N ARG A 36 -3.54 -5.12 -5.16
CA ARG A 36 -3.46 -6.49 -4.65
C ARG A 36 -3.16 -6.51 -3.17
N GLY A 37 -3.64 -7.55 -2.49
CA GLY A 37 -3.33 -7.78 -1.07
C GLY A 37 -1.83 -7.96 -0.80
N ILE A 38 -1.06 -8.40 -1.79
CA ILE A 38 0.38 -8.63 -1.67
C ILE A 38 1.25 -7.41 -1.99
N ASP A 39 0.66 -6.28 -2.38
CA ASP A 39 1.43 -5.10 -2.82
C ASP A 39 2.35 -4.54 -1.73
N TYR A 40 2.07 -4.80 -0.45
CA TYR A 40 2.95 -4.44 0.66
C TYR A 40 4.32 -5.12 0.61
N ARG A 41 4.54 -6.11 -0.26
CA ARG A 41 5.81 -6.82 -0.43
C ARG A 41 6.72 -6.16 -1.47
N GLU A 42 6.18 -5.27 -2.28
CA GLU A 42 6.89 -4.70 -3.42
C GLU A 42 7.89 -3.61 -3.01
N PRO A 43 8.93 -3.36 -3.84
CA PRO A 43 9.93 -2.32 -3.56
C PRO A 43 9.34 -0.91 -3.48
N PHE A 44 8.28 -0.60 -4.23
CA PHE A 44 7.72 0.77 -4.26
C PHE A 44 7.25 1.25 -2.88
N VAL A 45 6.94 0.33 -1.96
CA VAL A 45 6.51 0.65 -0.59
C VAL A 45 7.59 1.40 0.20
N GLU A 46 8.87 1.28 -0.20
CA GLU A 46 9.98 2.03 0.41
C GLU A 46 9.77 3.55 0.35
N ARG A 47 9.02 4.05 -0.63
CA ARG A 47 8.70 5.48 -0.76
C ARG A 47 7.93 6.06 0.43
N TYR A 48 7.22 5.21 1.19
CA TYR A 48 6.42 5.65 2.33
C TYR A 48 7.24 5.78 3.61
N GLY A 49 8.46 5.23 3.65
CA GLY A 49 9.34 5.30 4.81
C GLY A 49 8.65 4.78 6.09
N GLU A 50 8.53 5.64 7.09
CA GLU A 50 7.88 5.31 8.36
C GLU A 50 6.35 5.34 8.29
N HIS A 51 5.75 5.87 7.22
CA HIS A 51 4.31 6.01 7.02
C HIS A 51 3.64 4.72 6.52
N ILE A 52 3.92 3.61 7.19
CA ILE A 52 3.25 2.32 7.03
C ILE A 52 2.74 1.85 8.40
N SER A 53 1.68 1.04 8.41
CA SER A 53 1.16 0.49 9.66
C SER A 53 2.19 -0.44 10.32
N ASP A 54 2.14 -0.54 11.66
CA ASP A 54 3.01 -1.47 12.39
C ASP A 54 2.82 -2.92 11.94
N TYR A 55 1.59 -3.26 11.54
CA TYR A 55 1.27 -4.56 10.94
C TYR A 55 2.08 -4.82 9.66
N VAL A 56 2.06 -3.90 8.71
CA VAL A 56 2.80 -4.03 7.44
C VAL A 56 4.30 -3.99 7.69
N ARG A 57 4.77 -3.13 8.62
CA ARG A 57 6.18 -3.06 9.03
C ARG A 57 6.69 -4.42 9.53
N ALA A 58 5.97 -5.04 10.46
CA ALA A 58 6.32 -6.36 11.00
C ALA A 58 6.32 -7.43 9.90
N LYS A 59 5.30 -7.47 9.05
CA LYS A 59 5.22 -8.41 7.91
C LYS A 59 6.40 -8.24 6.94
N ARG A 60 6.85 -7.01 6.67
CA ARG A 60 7.97 -6.74 5.76
C ARG A 60 9.32 -7.13 6.35
N GLN A 61 9.53 -7.02 7.66
CA GLN A 61 10.77 -7.46 8.30
C GLN A 61 11.04 -8.96 8.10
N HIS A 62 9.99 -9.79 8.02
CA HIS A 62 10.11 -11.22 7.75
C HIS A 62 10.44 -11.57 6.29
N LEU A 63 10.26 -10.64 5.34
CA LEU A 63 10.58 -10.88 3.92
C LEU A 63 12.09 -10.85 3.64
N PHE A 64 12.86 -10.15 4.46
CA PHE A 64 14.30 -9.93 4.28
C PHE A 64 15.16 -10.70 5.29
N ALA A 65 14.56 -11.61 6.07
CA ALA A 65 15.25 -12.40 7.10
C ALA A 65 15.92 -13.68 6.57
N LEU A 66 16.47 -13.66 5.35
CA LEU A 66 17.29 -14.75 4.78
C LEU A 66 18.77 -14.39 4.83
#